data_AF-A0A087RSL9-F1
#
_entry.id   AF-A0A087RSL9-F1
#
_cell.length_a   1.000
_cell.length_b   1.000
_cell.length_c   1.000
_cell.angle_alpha   90.00
_cell.angle_beta   90.00
_cell.angle_gamma   90.00
#
_symmetry.space_group_name_H-M   'P 1'
#
loop_
_entity.id
_entity.type
_entity.pdbx_description
1 polymer ?
#
loop_
_entity_poly.entity_id
_entity_poly.type
_entity_poly.pdbx_seq_one_letter_code
_entity_poly.pdbx_strand_id
1 'polypeptide(L)' 'MAMNLLLKFEFQFLKGIREEIKSELIKQKFVVSDYIPYGTRWLAYSVRRIKERKRNILLLGSSLIQSQRV' A
#
# COMPACT_ATOMS: atom_id res chain seq x y z
N MET A 1 -15.91 -13.41 17.02
CA MET A 1 -16.02 -12.38 15.97
C MET A 1 -15.31 -12.90 14.73
N ALA A 2 -15.99 -13.80 14.01
CA ALA A 2 -15.40 -14.57 12.94
C ALA A 2 -15.41 -13.73 11.65
N MET A 3 -14.24 -13.36 11.14
CA MET A 3 -14.13 -12.75 9.81
C MET A 3 -13.53 -13.78 8.86
N ASN A 4 -14.43 -14.63 8.38
CA ASN A 4 -14.41 -15.39 7.14
C ASN A 4 -13.03 -15.82 6.58
N LEU A 5 -12.67 -17.05 6.94
CA LEU A 5 -11.70 -17.90 6.24
C LEU A 5 -12.26 -18.38 4.88
N LEU A 6 -12.49 -17.46 3.93
CA LEU A 6 -12.81 -17.77 2.54
C LEU A 6 -11.87 -16.99 1.61
N LEU A 7 -10.58 -17.35 1.60
CA LEU A 7 -9.59 -16.71 0.73
C LEU A 7 -9.80 -17.13 -0.73
N LYS A 8 -10.61 -16.37 -1.46
CA LYS A 8 -10.42 -16.16 -2.91
C LYS A 8 -9.72 -14.80 -3.07
N PHE A 9 -8.42 -14.75 -2.80
CA PHE A 9 -7.51 -13.59 -2.92
C PHE A 9 -7.85 -12.29 -2.16
N GLU A 10 -6.81 -11.52 -1.84
CA GLU A 10 -6.89 -10.18 -1.25
C GLU A 10 -6.02 -9.21 -2.06
N PHE A 11 -6.37 -7.92 -2.02
CA PHE A 11 -5.56 -6.88 -2.65
C PHE A 11 -4.67 -6.20 -1.61
N GLN A 12 -3.36 -6.30 -1.80
CA GLN A 12 -2.39 -5.62 -0.96
C GLN A 12 -1.82 -4.40 -1.68
N PHE A 13 -1.82 -3.26 -1.00
CA PHE A 13 -1.23 -2.03 -1.47
C PHE A 13 -0.15 -1.56 -0.52
N LEU A 14 0.74 -0.67 -0.99
CA LEU A 14 1.55 0.11 -0.06
C LEU A 14 0.66 1.20 0.56
N LYS A 15 0.88 1.47 1.85
CA LYS A 15 0.21 2.58 2.54
C LYS A 15 0.43 3.89 1.76
N GLY A 16 -0.65 4.64 1.50
CA GLY A 16 -0.60 5.92 0.80
C GLY A 16 -0.48 5.83 -0.72
N ILE A 17 -0.71 4.66 -1.34
CA ILE A 17 -0.66 4.45 -2.79
C ILE A 17 -2.05 4.11 -3.33
N ARG A 18 -2.52 4.88 -4.34
CA ARG A 18 -3.77 4.62 -5.07
C ARG A 18 -4.98 4.46 -4.14
N GLU A 19 -5.12 5.38 -3.19
CA GLU A 19 -6.22 5.38 -2.20
C GLU A 19 -7.60 5.41 -2.87
N GLU A 20 -7.72 6.01 -4.06
CA GLU A 20 -8.97 5.99 -4.83
C GLU A 20 -9.37 4.55 -5.24
N ILE A 21 -8.41 3.76 -5.71
CA ILE A 21 -8.64 2.36 -6.13
C ILE A 21 -8.95 1.48 -4.91
N LYS A 22 -8.26 1.69 -3.79
CA LYS A 22 -8.58 0.96 -2.54
C LYS A 22 -10.02 1.23 -2.11
N SER A 23 -10.44 2.49 -2.14
CA SER A 23 -11.79 2.90 -1.78
C SER A 23 -12.84 2.25 -2.69
N GLU A 24 -12.54 2.14 -3.99
CA GLU A 24 -13.40 1.46 -4.95
C GLU A 24 -13.47 -0.06 -4.72
N LEU A 25 -12.34 -0.72 -4.46
CA LEU A 25 -12.29 -2.16 -4.13
C LEU A 25 -13.06 -2.48 -2.84
N ILE A 26 -12.96 -1.62 -1.83
CA ILE A 26 -13.73 -1.76 -0.58
C ILE A 26 -15.24 -1.62 -0.85
N LYS A 27 -15.65 -0.67 -1.71
CA LYS A 27 -17.06 -0.53 -2.14
C LYS A 27 -17.55 -1.79 -2.86
N GLN A 28 -16.69 -2.42 -3.64
CA GLN A 28 -16.95 -3.70 -4.32
C GLN A 28 -16.89 -4.93 -3.37
N LYS A 29 -16.73 -4.72 -2.05
CA LYS A 29 -16.67 -5.77 -1.01
C LYS A 29 -15.44 -6.67 -1.09
N PHE A 30 -14.36 -6.23 -1.72
CA PHE A 30 -13.07 -6.92 -1.66
C PHE A 30 -12.32 -6.62 -0.36
N VAL A 31 -11.48 -7.58 0.05
CA VAL A 31 -10.52 -7.38 1.14
C VAL A 31 -9.32 -6.61 0.60
N VAL A 32 -9.03 -5.48 1.25
CA VAL A 32 -7.91 -4.61 0.91
C VAL A 32 -7.05 -4.41 2.16
N SER A 33 -5.73 -4.57 2.02
CA SER A 33 -4.77 -4.45 3.12
C SER A 33 -3.60 -3.54 2.75
N ASP A 34 -3.15 -2.75 3.73
CA ASP A 34 -2.01 -1.85 3.59
C ASP A 34 -0.74 -2.48 4.15
N TYR A 35 0.24 -2.69 3.27
CA TYR A 35 1.58 -3.07 3.64
C TYR A 35 2.35 -1.84 4.17
N ILE A 36 2.68 -1.88 5.45
CA ILE A 36 3.46 -0.86 6.15
C ILE A 36 4.88 -1.41 6.40
N PRO A 37 5.91 -0.89 5.72
CA PRO A 37 7.28 -1.25 6.05
C PRO A 37 7.65 -0.70 7.43
N TYR A 38 8.27 -1.52 8.28
CA TYR A 38 8.69 -1.15 9.64
C TYR A 38 10.22 -1.31 9.84
N GLY A 39 10.75 -0.70 10.91
CA GLY A 39 12.14 -0.80 11.32
C GLY A 39 13.07 0.30 10.77
N THR A 40 14.26 0.44 11.36
CA THR A 40 15.24 1.51 11.05
C THR A 40 15.81 1.47 9.63
N ARG A 41 15.71 0.32 8.93
CA ARG A 41 16.26 0.12 7.58
C ARG A 41 15.21 0.26 6.46
N TRP A 42 14.03 0.79 6.77
CA TRP A 42 12.95 0.99 5.81
C TRP A 42 13.40 1.76 4.56
N LEU A 43 14.26 2.78 4.75
CA LEU A 43 14.76 3.63 3.66
C LEU A 43 15.63 2.83 2.67
N ALA A 44 16.51 1.96 3.15
CA ALA A 44 17.35 1.13 2.29
C ALA A 44 16.53 0.14 1.45
N TYR A 45 15.47 -0.43 2.04
CA TYR A 45 14.51 -1.29 1.34
C TYR A 45 13.73 -0.53 0.27
N SER A 46 13.21 0.66 0.61
CA SER A 46 12.48 1.53 -0.33
C SER A 46 13.34 1.96 -1.52
N VAL A 47 14.61 2.34 -1.27
CA VAL A 47 15.56 2.73 -2.32
C VAL A 47 15.88 1.57 -3.26
N ARG A 48 15.98 0.33 -2.75
CA ARG A 48 16.18 -0.85 -3.60
C ARG A 48 15.01 -1.07 -4.56
N ARG A 49 13.77 -0.98 -4.05
CA ARG A 49 12.54 -1.15 -4.84
C ARG A 49 12.31 -0.03 -5.85
N ILE A 50 12.81 1.17 -5.56
CA ILE A 50 12.86 2.31 -6.47
C ILE A 50 13.79 2.03 -7.66
N LYS A 51 14.99 1.49 -7.41
CA LYS A 51 15.98 1.20 -8.46
C LYS A 51 15.51 0.12 -9.43
N GLU A 52 14.73 -0.85 -8.95
CA GLU A 52 14.16 -1.93 -9.78
C GLU A 52 13.17 -1.41 -10.85
N ARG A 53 12.40 -0.35 -10.55
CA ARG A 53 11.48 0.30 -11.51
C ARG A 53 11.37 1.81 -11.22
N LYS A 54 12.03 2.65 -12.02
CA LYS A 54 12.00 4.14 -11.89
C LYS A 54 10.59 4.74 -11.79
N ARG A 55 9.58 4.09 -12.37
CA ARG A 55 8.17 4.51 -12.29
C ARG A 55 7.61 4.48 -10.85
N ASN A 56 8.24 3.76 -9.93
CA ASN A 56 7.85 3.67 -8.51
C ASN A 56 8.41 4.81 -7.65
N ILE A 57 9.31 5.64 -8.19
CA ILE A 57 9.88 6.80 -7.47
C ILE A 57 8.79 7.80 -7.08
N LEU A 58 7.90 8.09 -8.03
CA LEU A 58 6.79 9.02 -7.83
C LEU A 58 5.80 8.47 -6.80
N LEU A 59 5.56 7.15 -6.81
CA LEU A 59 4.66 6.48 -5.88
C LEU A 59 5.10 6.68 -4.41
N LEU A 60 6.35 6.38 -4.07
CA LEU A 60 6.83 6.51 -2.68
C LEU A 60 6.91 7.98 -2.21
N GLY A 61 7.25 8.90 -3.11
CA GLY A 61 7.21 10.34 -2.80
C GLY A 61 5.80 10.83 -2.47
N SER A 62 4.80 10.38 -3.22
CA SER A 62 3.39 10.72 -2.97
C SER A 62 2.87 10.20 -1.63
N SER A 63 3.25 8.99 -1.21
CA SER A 63 2.81 8.42 0.08
C SER A 63 3.31 9.19 1.30
N LEU A 64 4.53 9.75 1.24
CA LEU A 64 5.07 10.58 2.31
C LEU A 64 4.34 11.93 2.41
N ILE A 65 3.91 12.48 1.27
CA ILE A 65 3.17 13.76 1.20
C ILE A 65 1.69 13.58 1.59
N GLN A 66 1.07 12.44 1.26
CA GLN A 66 -0.33 12.15 1.58
C GLN A 66 -0.55 11.82 3.07
N SER A 67 0.50 11.38 3.80
CA SER A 67 0.43 11.05 5.23
C SER A 67 0.17 12.26 6.15
N GLN A 68 0.19 13.49 5.63
CA GLN A 68 -0.02 14.75 6.37
C GLN A 68 -1.43 15.33 6.19
N ARG A 69 -2.34 14.60 5.54
CA ARG A 69 -3.71 15.07 5.28
C ARG A 69 -4.74 14.07 5.81
N VAL A 70 -4.68 13.82 7.12
CA VAL A 70 -5.78 13.29 7.95
C VAL A 70 -5.89 14.19 9.17
#